data_AF-A0A497HBK3-F1
#
_entry.id   AF-A0A497HBK3-F1
#
_cell.length_a   1.000
_cell.length_b   1.000
_cell.length_c   1.000
_cell.angle_alpha   90.00
_cell.angle_beta   90.00
_cell.angle_gamma   90.00
#
_symmetry.space_group_name_H-M   'P 1'
#
loop_
_entity.id
_entity.type
_entity.pdbx_description
1 polymer ?
#
loop_
_entity_poly.entity_id
_entity_poly.type
_entity_poly.pdbx_seq_one_letter_code
_entity_poly.pdbx_strand_id
1 'polypeptide(L)'
;MQDIDNSALIGYPIFLTIALISATITITFLYINIENLHRNLDIREVEEQLSLIVSKAETMDIYDSNNTIQTLNINLPDTLYIAVLGGIPSDTGEPIISNETCNQYYYIMKDGTIKIYHSKVSFTFGESNKDVILTPGRHTITLKLYEKNGRSYVTVYRKQ
;
A
#
# COMPACT_ATOMS: atom_id res chain seq x y z
N MET A 1 25.86 -57.60 39.16
CA MET A 1 25.03 -56.50 39.71
C MET A 1 25.15 -55.37 38.71
N GLN A 2 24.16 -55.25 37.83
CA GLN A 2 24.18 -54.30 36.71
C GLN A 2 23.59 -53.01 37.24
N ASP A 3 24.42 -51.97 37.37
CA ASP A 3 23.95 -50.62 37.66
C ASP A 3 23.04 -50.20 36.51
N ILE A 4 21.73 -50.19 36.75
CA ILE A 4 20.78 -49.62 35.82
C ILE A 4 21.00 -48.12 35.92
N ASP A 5 21.57 -47.55 34.86
CA ASP A 5 21.92 -46.15 34.72
C ASP A 5 20.65 -45.27 34.77
N ASN A 6 20.18 -45.00 36.00
CA ASN A 6 18.98 -44.20 36.30
C ASN A 6 19.10 -42.75 35.82
N SER A 7 20.29 -42.32 35.40
CA SER A 7 20.60 -41.03 34.79
C SER A 7 19.76 -40.78 33.53
N ALA A 8 19.52 -41.82 32.73
CA ALA A 8 18.73 -41.72 31.50
C ALA A 8 17.23 -41.52 31.78
N LEU A 9 16.72 -42.10 32.88
CA LEU A 9 15.31 -42.02 33.26
C LEU A 9 14.95 -40.64 33.87
N ILE A 10 15.89 -40.03 34.59
CA ILE A 10 15.75 -38.70 35.19
C ILE A 10 15.87 -37.59 34.14
N GLY A 11 16.67 -37.79 33.09
CA GLY A 11 16.86 -36.81 32.01
C GLY A 11 15.68 -36.69 31.04
N TYR A 12 14.90 -37.76 30.84
CA TYR A 12 13.78 -37.80 29.87
C TYR A 12 12.74 -36.67 30.05
N PRO A 13 12.21 -36.39 31.26
CA PRO A 13 11.27 -35.28 31.46
C PRO A 13 11.93 -33.90 31.24
N ILE A 14 13.22 -33.75 31.52
CA ILE A 14 13.96 -32.49 31.30
C ILE A 14 14.15 -32.24 29.80
N PHE A 15 14.57 -33.25 29.03
CA PHE A 15 14.71 -33.13 27.58
C PHE A 15 13.38 -32.83 26.89
N LEU A 16 12.28 -33.43 27.36
CA LEU A 16 10.94 -33.16 26.85
C LEU A 16 10.49 -31.72 27.14
N THR A 17 10.82 -31.20 28.32
CA THR A 17 10.54 -29.80 28.68
C THR A 17 11.35 -28.83 27.82
N ILE A 18 12.64 -29.10 27.60
CA ILE A 18 13.50 -28.28 26.73
C ILE A 18 12.99 -28.32 25.28
N ALA A 19 12.59 -29.48 24.79
CA ALA A 19 12.02 -29.62 23.45
C ALA A 19 10.72 -28.82 23.29
N LEU A 20 9.84 -28.84 24.30
CA LEU A 20 8.61 -28.05 24.32
C LEU A 20 8.88 -26.54 24.34
N ILE A 21 9.84 -26.09 25.14
CA ILE A 21 10.24 -24.67 25.19
C ILE A 21 10.79 -24.24 23.83
N SER A 22 11.69 -25.05 23.25
CA SER A 22 12.28 -24.80 21.93
C SER A 22 11.19 -24.71 20.85
N ALA A 23 10.27 -25.68 20.82
CA ALA A 23 9.16 -25.68 19.87
C ALA A 23 8.27 -24.44 20.02
N THR A 24 7.97 -24.04 21.26
CA THR A 24 7.16 -22.85 21.54
C THR A 24 7.84 -21.58 21.02
N ILE A 25 9.15 -21.45 21.26
CA ILE A 25 9.94 -20.32 20.75
C ILE A 25 9.89 -20.30 19.22
N THR A 26 10.13 -21.43 18.56
CA THR A 26 10.09 -21.53 17.10
C THR A 26 8.71 -21.16 16.53
N ILE A 27 7.62 -21.64 17.14
CA ILE A 27 6.25 -21.33 16.71
C ILE A 27 5.97 -19.82 16.85
N THR A 28 6.35 -19.21 17.96
CA THR A 28 6.19 -17.77 18.17
C THR A 28 6.98 -16.96 17.15
N PHE A 29 8.23 -17.35 16.86
CA PHE A 29 9.00 -16.69 15.81
C PHE A 29 8.35 -16.84 14.43
N LEU A 30 7.85 -18.03 14.08
CA LEU A 30 7.14 -18.24 12.82
C LEU A 30 5.89 -17.36 12.72
N TYR A 31 5.11 -17.28 13.80
CA TYR A 31 3.92 -16.44 13.86
C TYR A 31 4.24 -14.96 13.55
N ILE A 32 5.24 -14.38 14.23
CA ILE A 32 5.68 -13.00 14.00
C ILE A 32 6.14 -12.78 12.55
N ASN A 33 6.87 -13.75 11.99
CA ASN A 33 7.35 -13.66 10.60
C ASN A 33 6.20 -13.73 9.59
N ILE A 34 5.20 -14.57 9.83
CA ILE A 34 4.01 -14.68 8.97
C ILE A 34 3.20 -13.39 8.98
N GLU A 35 3.00 -12.78 10.15
CA GLU A 35 2.33 -11.47 10.25
C GLU A 35 3.10 -10.38 9.48
N ASN A 36 4.43 -10.32 9.67
CA ASN A 36 5.27 -9.39 8.92
C ASN A 36 5.21 -9.63 7.41
N LEU A 37 5.16 -10.89 6.97
CA LEU A 37 5.03 -11.25 5.57
C LEU A 37 3.70 -10.77 5.00
N HIS A 38 2.58 -11.02 5.69
CA HIS A 38 1.26 -10.56 5.24
C HIS A 38 1.21 -9.04 5.12
N ARG A 39 1.73 -8.31 6.11
CA ARG A 39 1.83 -6.84 6.03
C ARG A 39 2.64 -6.39 4.80
N ASN A 40 3.78 -7.02 4.54
CA ASN A 40 4.63 -6.64 3.41
C ASN A 40 3.96 -6.95 2.05
N LEU A 41 3.16 -8.01 1.98
CA LEU A 41 2.37 -8.34 0.79
C LEU A 41 1.30 -7.29 0.52
N ASP A 42 0.56 -6.86 1.55
CA ASP A 42 -0.46 -5.81 1.40
C ASP A 42 0.14 -4.46 0.99
N ILE A 43 1.26 -4.08 1.61
CA ILE A 43 2.02 -2.88 1.24
C ILE A 43 2.40 -2.93 -0.24
N ARG A 44 2.92 -4.09 -0.68
CA ARG A 44 3.29 -4.29 -2.07
C ARG A 44 2.08 -4.25 -3.01
N GLU A 45 0.95 -4.82 -2.60
CA GLU A 45 -0.30 -4.75 -3.39
C GLU A 45 -0.74 -3.29 -3.56
N VAL A 46 -0.74 -2.48 -2.50
CA VAL A 46 -1.03 -1.04 -2.59
C VAL A 46 -0.07 -0.36 -3.57
N GLU A 47 1.23 -0.61 -3.46
CA GLU A 47 2.24 -0.04 -4.35
C GLU A 47 2.03 -0.43 -5.82
N GLU A 48 1.73 -1.71 -6.10
CA GLU A 48 1.47 -2.20 -7.45
C GLU A 48 0.22 -1.55 -8.06
N GLN A 49 -0.85 -1.40 -7.28
CA GLN A 49 -2.11 -0.79 -7.73
C GLN A 49 -1.98 0.71 -7.99
N LEU A 50 -1.28 1.43 -7.11
CA LEU A 50 -0.99 2.86 -7.32
C LEU A 50 -0.01 3.07 -8.49
N SER A 51 1.00 2.22 -8.62
CA SER A 51 1.94 2.26 -9.73
C SER A 51 1.23 2.03 -11.07
N LEU A 52 0.23 1.15 -11.13
CA LEU A 52 -0.59 0.95 -12.31
C LEU A 52 -1.31 2.24 -12.74
N ILE A 53 -1.94 2.94 -11.79
CA ILE A 53 -2.61 4.22 -12.06
C ILE A 53 -1.61 5.25 -12.57
N VAL A 54 -0.49 5.41 -11.88
CA VAL A 54 0.52 6.43 -12.18
C VAL A 54 1.20 6.16 -13.51
N SER A 55 1.65 4.94 -13.74
CA SER A 55 2.28 4.54 -15.00
C SER A 55 1.32 4.73 -16.18
N LYS A 56 0.03 4.40 -16.01
CA LYS A 56 -0.96 4.63 -17.06
C LYS A 56 -1.17 6.12 -17.33
N ALA A 57 -1.26 6.93 -16.28
CA ALA A 57 -1.41 8.38 -16.38
C ALA A 57 -0.20 9.03 -17.08
N GLU A 58 1.03 8.62 -16.73
CA GLU A 58 2.26 9.08 -17.40
C GLU A 58 2.32 8.63 -18.86
N THR A 59 1.85 7.43 -19.17
CA THR A 59 1.77 6.95 -20.56
C THR A 59 0.75 7.78 -21.36
N MET A 60 -0.41 8.09 -20.77
CA MET A 60 -1.41 8.94 -21.43
C MET A 60 -0.84 10.33 -21.73
N ASP A 61 -0.11 10.94 -20.80
CA ASP A 61 0.50 12.26 -21.00
C ASP A 61 1.54 12.30 -22.14
N ILE A 62 2.30 11.21 -22.34
CA ILE A 62 3.35 11.15 -23.36
C ILE A 62 2.79 10.79 -24.74
N TYR A 63 1.83 9.86 -24.80
CA TYR A 63 1.46 9.18 -26.05
C TYR A 63 0.02 9.42 -26.51
N ASP A 64 -0.90 9.78 -25.61
CA ASP A 64 -2.31 9.89 -25.95
C ASP A 64 -2.69 11.34 -26.31
N SER A 65 -3.70 11.51 -27.15
CA SER A 65 -4.26 12.82 -27.46
C SER A 65 -5.05 13.40 -26.29
N ASN A 66 -5.15 14.73 -26.20
CA ASN A 66 -6.00 15.40 -25.22
C ASN A 66 -7.45 14.86 -25.26
N ASN A 67 -8.12 14.77 -24.10
CA ASN A 67 -9.42 14.12 -23.87
C ASN A 67 -9.46 12.59 -24.04
N THR A 68 -8.32 11.91 -24.16
CA THR A 68 -8.32 10.44 -24.10
C THR A 68 -8.78 9.97 -22.72
N ILE A 69 -9.64 8.95 -22.71
CA ILE A 69 -10.22 8.36 -21.51
C ILE A 69 -9.76 6.91 -21.39
N GLN A 70 -9.26 6.54 -20.21
CA GLN A 70 -8.84 5.19 -19.87
C GLN A 70 -9.55 4.78 -18.58
N THR A 71 -9.99 3.53 -18.49
CA THR A 71 -10.62 3.00 -17.27
C THR A 71 -9.79 1.87 -16.70
N LEU A 72 -9.52 1.94 -15.40
CA LEU A 72 -8.77 0.98 -14.62
C LEU A 72 -9.67 0.43 -13.53
N ASN A 73 -9.52 -0.87 -13.27
CA ASN A 73 -10.11 -1.50 -12.09
C ASN A 73 -8.97 -1.81 -11.15
N ILE A 74 -9.03 -1.25 -9.94
CA ILE A 74 -8.05 -1.50 -8.90
C ILE A 74 -8.72 -2.14 -7.70
N ASN A 75 -7.92 -2.85 -6.92
CA ASN A 75 -8.34 -3.40 -5.64
C ASN A 75 -7.34 -2.99 -4.58
N LEU A 76 -7.79 -2.25 -3.57
CA LEU A 76 -6.94 -1.83 -2.46
C LEU A 76 -7.24 -2.70 -1.24
N PRO A 77 -6.22 -3.25 -0.57
CA PRO A 77 -6.41 -4.15 0.57
C PRO A 77 -7.03 -3.42 1.77
N ASP A 78 -7.70 -4.19 2.63
CA ASP A 78 -8.39 -3.68 3.82
C ASP A 78 -7.44 -3.10 4.89
N THR A 79 -6.14 -3.39 4.78
CA THR A 79 -5.09 -2.83 5.65
C THR A 79 -4.69 -1.41 5.25
N LEU A 80 -5.10 -0.93 4.08
CA LEU A 80 -4.99 0.48 3.71
C LEU A 80 -5.90 1.33 4.60
N TYR A 81 -5.44 2.51 4.99
CA TYR A 81 -6.28 3.55 5.59
C TYR A 81 -6.79 4.50 4.49
N ILE A 82 -5.86 5.09 3.74
CA ILE A 82 -6.14 6.01 2.64
C ILE A 82 -4.98 6.02 1.65
N ALA A 83 -5.28 6.14 0.37
CA ALA A 83 -4.33 6.51 -0.66
C ALA A 83 -4.80 7.79 -1.34
N VAL A 84 -3.86 8.69 -1.64
CA VAL A 84 -4.17 10.01 -2.17
C VAL A 84 -3.28 10.28 -3.38
N LEU A 85 -3.89 10.71 -4.48
CA LEU A 85 -3.18 11.22 -5.67
C LEU A 85 -3.39 12.74 -5.72
N GLY A 86 -2.28 13.49 -5.69
CA GLY A 86 -2.25 14.93 -5.49
C GLY A 86 -2.13 15.32 -4.01
N GLY A 87 -1.52 16.49 -3.74
CA GLY A 87 -1.46 17.12 -2.42
C GLY A 87 -0.55 16.45 -1.39
N ILE A 88 -0.14 17.21 -0.36
CA ILE A 88 0.58 16.71 0.83
C ILE A 88 -0.40 16.69 2.00
N PRO A 89 -0.42 15.65 2.87
CA PRO A 89 -1.20 15.72 4.10
C PRO A 89 -0.64 16.82 5.01
N SER A 90 -1.49 17.76 5.47
CA SER A 90 -1.12 18.69 6.54
C SER A 90 -1.02 17.96 7.88
N ASP A 91 -0.39 18.62 8.86
CA ASP A 91 -0.36 18.17 10.26
C ASP A 91 -1.76 18.01 10.89
N THR A 92 -2.83 18.49 10.24
CA THR A 92 -4.23 18.27 10.66
C THR A 92 -4.90 17.07 9.98
N GLY A 93 -4.16 16.30 9.17
CA GLY A 93 -4.70 15.14 8.43
C GLY A 93 -5.53 15.51 7.21
N GLU A 94 -5.67 16.80 6.91
CA GLU A 94 -6.36 17.31 5.73
C GLU A 94 -5.36 17.66 4.62
N PRO A 95 -5.64 17.33 3.36
CA PRO A 95 -4.73 17.62 2.26
C PRO A 95 -4.50 19.13 2.03
N ILE A 96 -3.23 19.54 1.93
CA ILE A 96 -2.81 20.87 1.47
C ILE A 96 -2.75 20.85 -0.06
N ILE A 97 -3.77 21.42 -0.69
CA ILE A 97 -3.81 21.57 -2.14
C ILE A 97 -3.04 22.84 -2.52
N SER A 98 -1.80 22.70 -3.00
CA SER A 98 -1.05 23.79 -3.62
C SER A 98 -0.69 23.45 -5.06
N ASN A 99 -0.61 24.44 -5.95
CA ASN A 99 -0.25 24.24 -7.36
C ASN A 99 1.16 23.64 -7.58
N GLU A 100 1.97 23.49 -6.52
CA GLU A 100 3.30 22.89 -6.54
C GLU A 100 3.30 21.42 -6.07
N THR A 101 2.25 20.95 -5.39
CA THR A 101 2.15 19.60 -4.79
C THR A 101 1.31 18.62 -5.63
N CYS A 102 0.79 19.04 -6.79
CA CYS A 102 -0.07 18.22 -7.64
C CYS A 102 0.62 16.96 -8.24
N ASN A 103 1.94 16.85 -8.13
CA ASN A 103 2.74 15.76 -8.67
C ASN A 103 3.10 14.67 -7.65
N GLN A 104 2.51 14.70 -6.45
CA GLN A 104 2.79 13.72 -5.42
C GLN A 104 1.63 12.76 -5.24
N TYR A 105 1.95 11.55 -4.80
CA TYR A 105 0.96 10.60 -4.31
C TYR A 105 1.50 9.90 -3.09
N TYR A 106 0.62 9.53 -2.18
CA TYR A 106 1.00 8.87 -0.95
C TYR A 106 -0.08 7.90 -0.49
N TYR A 107 0.29 7.04 0.44
CA TYR A 107 -0.66 6.20 1.14
C TYR A 107 -0.30 6.06 2.60
N ILE A 108 -1.33 5.78 3.39
CA ILE A 108 -1.25 5.52 4.82
C ILE A 108 -1.89 4.16 5.05
N MET A 109 -1.17 3.27 5.70
CA MET A 109 -1.67 1.97 6.17
C MET A 109 -2.30 2.14 7.57
N LYS A 110 -3.21 1.25 7.95
CA LYS A 110 -3.86 1.28 9.28
C LYS A 110 -2.89 1.10 10.45
N ASP A 111 -1.69 0.57 10.20
CA ASP A 111 -0.63 0.44 11.19
C ASP A 111 0.23 1.71 11.36
N GLY A 112 -0.10 2.78 10.63
CA GLY A 112 0.62 4.06 10.65
C GLY A 112 1.78 4.14 9.67
N THR A 113 2.03 3.13 8.85
CA THR A 113 3.02 3.21 7.77
C THR A 113 2.59 4.27 6.75
N ILE A 114 3.46 5.25 6.48
CA ILE A 114 3.25 6.30 5.48
C ILE A 114 4.35 6.20 4.43
N LYS A 115 3.97 6.24 3.15
CA LYS A 115 4.93 6.40 2.05
C LYS A 115 4.47 7.46 1.07
N ILE A 116 5.42 8.28 0.61
CA ILE A 116 5.20 9.42 -0.28
C ILE A 116 6.07 9.23 -1.52
N TYR A 117 5.47 9.46 -2.69
CA TYR A 117 6.09 9.30 -3.99
C TYR A 117 5.81 10.53 -4.86
N HIS A 118 6.56 10.59 -5.96
CA HIS A 118 6.42 11.63 -6.97
C HIS A 118 6.05 10.98 -8.31
N SER A 119 5.17 11.64 -9.04
CA SER A 119 4.82 11.35 -10.43
C SER A 119 5.28 12.50 -11.33
N LYS A 120 5.47 12.19 -12.61
CA LYS A 120 5.72 13.19 -13.65
C LYS A 120 4.46 13.98 -14.02
N VAL A 121 3.29 13.43 -13.77
CA VAL A 121 2.00 14.05 -14.11
C VAL A 121 1.30 14.58 -12.87
N SER A 122 0.51 15.64 -13.07
CA SER A 122 -0.35 16.19 -12.04
C SER A 122 -1.70 15.47 -12.01
N PHE A 123 -2.15 15.06 -10.83
CA PHE A 123 -3.48 14.45 -10.64
C PHE A 123 -4.50 15.47 -10.13
N THR A 124 -5.75 15.30 -10.55
CA THR A 124 -6.86 16.12 -10.07
C THR A 124 -8.17 15.32 -10.05
N PHE A 125 -9.09 15.62 -9.14
CA PHE A 125 -10.38 14.95 -9.04
C PHE A 125 -11.49 15.69 -9.79
N GLY A 126 -11.98 15.10 -10.88
CA GLY A 126 -12.95 15.76 -11.77
C GLY A 126 -12.42 17.07 -12.36
N GLU A 127 -13.33 18.03 -12.60
CA GLU A 127 -12.97 19.40 -13.00
C GLU A 127 -12.60 20.30 -11.81
N SER A 128 -12.72 19.78 -10.59
CA SER A 128 -12.33 20.48 -9.37
C SER A 128 -10.86 20.22 -9.08
N ASN A 129 -10.09 21.26 -8.77
CA ASN A 129 -8.67 21.15 -8.43
C ASN A 129 -8.47 20.51 -7.03
N LYS A 130 -9.06 19.34 -6.80
CA LYS A 130 -9.08 18.60 -5.53
C LYS A 130 -8.27 17.32 -5.65
N ASP A 131 -7.79 16.83 -4.51
CA ASP A 131 -7.07 15.56 -4.44
C ASP A 131 -7.99 14.36 -4.66
N VAL A 132 -7.40 13.31 -5.20
CA VAL A 132 -8.10 12.05 -5.46
C VAL A 132 -7.89 11.14 -4.27
N ILE A 133 -8.94 10.92 -3.51
CA ILE A 133 -8.90 10.05 -2.32
C ILE A 133 -9.44 8.65 -2.65
N LEU A 134 -8.62 7.63 -2.41
CA LEU A 134 -8.93 6.22 -2.55
C LEU A 134 -8.95 5.55 -1.18
N THR A 135 -10.03 4.83 -0.89
CA THR A 135 -10.22 4.05 0.34
C THR A 135 -10.00 2.56 0.06
N PRO A 136 -9.98 1.69 1.07
CA PRO A 136 -9.97 0.24 0.84
C PRO A 136 -11.12 -0.23 -0.06
N GLY A 137 -10.90 -1.37 -0.72
CA GLY A 137 -11.86 -2.06 -1.56
C GLY A 137 -11.62 -1.88 -3.07
N ARG A 138 -12.62 -2.29 -3.85
CA ARG A 138 -12.58 -2.23 -5.31
C ARG A 138 -13.02 -0.87 -5.80
N HIS A 139 -12.27 -0.32 -6.75
CA HIS A 139 -12.60 0.94 -7.40
C HIS A 139 -12.52 0.80 -8.90
N THR A 140 -13.49 1.39 -9.59
CA THR A 140 -13.36 1.70 -11.02
C THR A 140 -12.92 3.15 -11.14
N ILE A 141 -11.72 3.33 -11.66
CA ILE A 141 -11.03 4.61 -11.83
C ILE A 141 -11.04 4.95 -13.31
N THR A 142 -11.58 6.11 -13.66
CA THR A 142 -11.50 6.65 -15.02
C THR A 142 -10.51 7.80 -15.03
N LEU A 143 -9.45 7.63 -15.83
CA LEU A 143 -8.44 8.64 -16.11
C LEU A 143 -8.84 9.39 -17.37
N LYS A 144 -8.78 10.72 -17.34
CA LYS A 144 -8.97 11.58 -18.51
C LYS A 144 -7.82 12.55 -18.60
N LEU A 145 -7.13 12.56 -19.75
CA LEU A 145 -6.11 13.56 -20.02
C LEU A 145 -6.78 14.91 -20.32
N TYR A 146 -6.33 15.95 -19.66
CA TYR A 146 -6.85 17.31 -19.79
C TYR A 146 -5.70 18.31 -19.84
N GLU A 147 -5.60 19.05 -20.93
CA GLU A 147 -4.63 20.15 -21.05
C GLU A 147 -5.26 21.50 -20.70
N LYS A 148 -4.59 22.27 -19.83
CA LYS A 148 -4.96 23.66 -19.51
C LYS A 148 -3.72 24.50 -19.31
N ASN A 149 -3.67 25.67 -19.97
CA ASN A 149 -2.56 26.63 -19.89
C ASN A 149 -1.19 26.01 -20.22
N GLY A 150 -1.13 25.07 -21.18
CA GLY A 150 0.10 24.39 -21.58
C GLY A 150 0.63 23.36 -20.58
N ARG A 151 -0.18 22.96 -19.59
CA ARG A 151 0.10 21.85 -18.67
C ARG A 151 -0.95 20.76 -18.83
N SER A 152 -0.49 19.51 -18.84
CA SER A 152 -1.34 18.33 -18.83
C SER A 152 -1.68 17.92 -17.40
N TYR A 153 -2.93 17.55 -17.20
CA TYR A 153 -3.46 17.02 -15.96
C TYR A 153 -4.17 15.70 -16.26
N VAL A 154 -4.09 14.76 -15.33
CA VAL A 154 -4.90 13.55 -15.40
C VAL A 154 -6.01 13.66 -14.38
N THR A 155 -7.21 13.89 -14.91
CA THR A 155 -8.42 13.90 -14.11
C THR A 155 -8.82 12.47 -13.76
N VAL A 156 -9.04 12.22 -12.48
CA VAL A 156 -9.54 10.96 -11.96
C VAL A 156 -11.01 11.08 -11.59
N TYR A 157 -11.83 10.19 -12.13
CA TYR A 157 -13.20 9.95 -11.69
C TYR A 157 -13.26 8.59 -11.01
N ARG A 158 -13.89 8.53 -9.83
CA ARG A 158 -14.11 7.29 -9.08
C ARG A 158 -15.59 6.96 -9.12
N LYS A 159 -15.92 5.76 -9.57
CA LYS A 159 -17.25 5.17 -9.35
C LYS A 159 -17.11 4.11 -8.26
N GLN A 160 -17.83 4.33 -7.14
CA GLN A 160 -17.99 3.32 -6.08
C GLN A 160 -19.08 2.33 -6.48
#